data_AF-A0A418DJE5-F1
#
_entry.id   AF-A0A418DJE5-F1
#
_cell.length_a   1.000
_cell.length_b   1.000
_cell.length_c   1.000
_cell.angle_alpha   90.00
_cell.angle_beta   90.00
_cell.angle_gamma   90.00
#
_symmetry.space_group_name_H-M   'P 1'
#
loop_
_entity.id
_entity.type
_entity.pdbx_description
1 polymer ?
#
loop_
_entity_poly.entity_id
_entity_poly.type
_entity_poly.pdbx_seq_one_letter_code
_entity_poly.pdbx_strand_id
1 'polypeptide(L)'
;MTGIIFNSFLTSMNERLAAQDRNVLLLVDNAQPHTLDEATVLSYVQLKMLPPNTTTHLQPPDAGVIASFKAKVKQRQLQNALDQIKLVMEGRQSGLYE
;
A
#
# COMPACT_ATOMS: atom_id res chain seq x y z
N MET A 1 -5.41 -4.86 -7.21
CA MET A 1 -4.59 -6.09 -7.27
C MET A 1 -5.39 -7.17 -7.98
N THR A 2 -4.75 -8.07 -8.74
CA THR A 2 -5.41 -9.24 -9.34
C THR A 2 -5.13 -10.48 -8.49
N GLY A 3 -5.93 -11.54 -8.63
CA GLY A 3 -5.70 -12.81 -7.91
C GLY A 3 -4.32 -13.39 -8.17
N ILE A 4 -3.86 -13.33 -9.43
CA ILE A 4 -2.51 -13.78 -9.82
C ILE A 4 -1.42 -13.04 -9.04
N ILE A 5 -1.52 -11.70 -8.93
CA ILE A 5 -0.53 -10.90 -8.20
C ILE A 5 -0.60 -11.23 -6.71
N PHE A 6 -1.81 -11.43 -6.16
CA PHE A 6 -1.98 -11.75 -4.75
C PHE A 6 -1.37 -13.10 -4.39
N ASN A 7 -1.66 -14.16 -5.15
CA ASN A 7 -1.10 -15.48 -4.91
C ASN A 7 0.43 -15.50 -5.09
N SER A 8 0.96 -14.82 -6.12
CA SER A 8 2.41 -14.66 -6.28
C SER A 8 3.06 -13.97 -5.08
N PHE A 9 2.42 -12.92 -4.55
CA PHE A 9 2.87 -12.24 -3.34
C PHE A 9 2.83 -13.18 -2.11
N LEU A 10 1.75 -13.94 -1.93
CA LEU A 10 1.61 -14.87 -0.80
C LEU A 10 2.70 -15.94 -0.81
N THR A 11 3.01 -16.53 -1.98
CA THR A 11 4.09 -17.52 -2.13
C THR A 11 5.44 -16.92 -1.74
N SER A 12 5.78 -15.74 -2.29
CA SER A 12 7.04 -15.06 -1.97
C SER A 12 7.13 -14.67 -0.48
N MET A 13 6.01 -14.22 0.11
CA MET A 13 5.94 -13.92 1.54
C MET A 13 6.13 -15.17 2.39
N ASN A 14 5.50 -16.30 2.02
CA ASN A 14 5.63 -17.56 2.73
C ASN A 14 7.06 -18.09 2.71
N GLU A 15 7.74 -18.07 1.57
CA GLU A 15 9.15 -18.50 1.44
C GLU A 15 10.08 -17.66 2.33
N ARG A 16 9.90 -16.34 2.32
CA ARG A 16 10.67 -15.43 3.19
C ARG A 16 10.44 -15.71 4.66
N LEU A 17 9.22 -16.02 5.05
CA LEU A 17 8.85 -16.32 6.43
C LEU A 17 9.33 -17.71 6.87
N ALA A 18 9.32 -18.67 5.96
CA ALA A 18 9.93 -19.99 6.16
C ALA A 18 11.43 -19.87 6.43
N ALA A 19 12.14 -19.06 5.63
CA ALA A 19 13.57 -18.79 5.84
C ALA A 19 13.87 -18.07 7.17
N GLN A 20 12.87 -17.42 7.76
CA GLN A 20 12.95 -16.76 9.06
C GLN A 20 12.39 -17.62 10.21
N ASP A 21 11.93 -18.83 9.92
CA ASP A 21 11.19 -19.71 10.85
C ASP A 21 10.08 -18.96 11.61
N ARG A 22 9.31 -18.14 10.89
CA ARG A 22 8.30 -17.25 11.48
C ARG A 22 6.91 -17.55 10.93
N ASN A 23 6.06 -18.09 11.79
CA ASN A 23 4.64 -18.28 11.51
C ASN A 23 3.85 -16.98 11.73
N VAL A 24 3.00 -16.62 10.77
CA VAL A 24 2.17 -15.41 10.85
C VAL A 24 0.72 -15.67 10.46
N LEU A 25 -0.18 -14.90 11.07
CA LEU A 25 -1.57 -14.76 10.64
C LEU A 25 -1.68 -13.50 9.78
N LEU A 26 -2.07 -13.65 8.51
CA LEU A 26 -2.33 -12.56 7.60
C LEU A 26 -3.84 -12.29 7.53
N LEU A 27 -4.24 -11.12 8.04
CA LEU A 27 -5.62 -10.63 7.98
C LEU A 27 -5.80 -9.77 6.74
N VAL A 28 -6.81 -10.09 5.92
CA VAL A 28 -7.15 -9.33 4.70
C VAL A 28 -8.65 -9.04 4.64
N ASP A 29 -9.05 -8.00 3.91
CA ASP A 29 -10.45 -7.75 3.60
C ASP A 29 -10.98 -8.77 2.60
N ASN A 30 -12.30 -8.86 2.53
CA ASN A 30 -13.01 -9.81 1.68
C ASN A 30 -13.10 -9.35 0.21
N ALA A 31 -12.03 -8.77 -0.33
CA ALA A 31 -11.96 -8.36 -1.73
C ALA A 31 -11.82 -9.59 -2.64
N GLN A 32 -12.49 -9.58 -3.80
CA GLN A 32 -12.45 -10.68 -4.77
C GLN A 32 -11.04 -11.18 -5.14
N PRO A 33 -10.01 -10.32 -5.32
CA PRO A 33 -8.66 -10.77 -5.62
C PRO A 33 -7.96 -11.52 -4.49
N HIS A 34 -8.48 -11.53 -3.27
CA HIS A 34 -7.84 -12.16 -2.11
C HIS A 34 -8.11 -13.68 -2.01
N THR A 35 -8.70 -14.26 -3.05
CA THR A 35 -8.95 -15.70 -3.11
C THR A 35 -7.64 -16.47 -3.32
N LEU A 36 -7.43 -17.53 -2.54
CA LEU A 36 -6.28 -18.41 -2.67
C LEU A 36 -6.50 -19.36 -3.87
N ASP A 37 -5.50 -19.48 -4.75
CA ASP A 37 -5.56 -20.46 -5.84
C ASP A 37 -5.34 -21.88 -5.30
N GLU A 38 -5.97 -22.89 -5.89
CA GLU A 38 -5.87 -24.30 -5.45
C GLU A 38 -4.42 -24.81 -5.39
N ALA A 39 -3.56 -24.32 -6.28
CA ALA A 39 -2.14 -24.68 -6.34
C ALA A 39 -1.28 -23.94 -5.29
N THR A 40 -1.80 -22.92 -4.62
CA THR A 40 -1.03 -22.11 -3.66
C THR A 40 -1.09 -22.75 -2.29
N VAL A 41 0.05 -23.33 -1.87
CA VAL A 41 0.19 -23.95 -0.54
C VAL A 41 1.05 -23.06 0.36
N LEU A 42 0.52 -22.68 1.51
CA LEU A 42 1.19 -21.83 2.50
C LEU A 42 1.47 -22.63 3.77
N SER A 43 2.73 -22.64 4.20
CA SER A 43 3.21 -23.40 5.38
C SER A 43 3.53 -22.52 6.59
N TYR A 44 3.82 -21.24 6.38
CA TYR A 44 4.18 -20.25 7.41
C TYR A 44 3.24 -19.03 7.43
N VAL A 45 2.34 -18.92 6.46
CA VAL A 45 1.31 -17.89 6.39
C VAL A 45 -0.06 -18.53 6.52
N GLN A 46 -0.78 -18.20 7.60
CA GLN A 46 -2.19 -18.49 7.71
C GLN A 46 -3.00 -17.29 7.21
N LEU A 47 -3.79 -17.46 6.15
CA LEU A 47 -4.64 -16.42 5.61
C LEU A 47 -6.02 -16.42 6.30
N LYS A 48 -6.52 -15.25 6.71
CA LYS A 48 -7.87 -15.11 7.27
C LYS A 48 -8.56 -13.85 6.73
N MET A 49 -9.75 -14.06 6.17
CA MET A 49 -10.64 -13.00 5.72
C MET A 49 -11.35 -12.34 6.91
N LEU A 50 -11.38 -11.02 6.93
CA LEU A 50 -12.20 -10.25 7.85
C LEU A 50 -13.68 -10.31 7.44
N PRO A 51 -14.62 -10.12 8.39
CA PRO A 51 -16.03 -10.04 8.06
C PRO A 51 -16.33 -8.87 7.10
N PRO A 52 -17.35 -8.99 6.24
CA PRO A 52 -17.77 -7.89 5.37
C PRO A 52 -18.05 -6.60 6.16
N ASN A 53 -17.80 -5.44 5.54
CA ASN A 53 -18.09 -4.12 6.10
C ASN A 53 -17.37 -3.77 7.42
N THR A 54 -16.25 -4.43 7.73
CA THR A 54 -15.45 -4.14 8.94
C THR A 54 -14.23 -3.27 8.67
N THR A 55 -14.02 -2.86 7.41
CA THR A 55 -12.82 -2.19 6.91
C THR A 55 -12.38 -1.00 7.77
N THR A 56 -13.30 -0.07 8.06
CA THR A 56 -12.99 1.14 8.85
C THR A 56 -12.67 0.87 10.32
N HIS A 57 -13.11 -0.25 10.87
CA HIS A 57 -12.96 -0.58 12.30
C HIS A 57 -11.83 -1.56 12.58
N LEU A 58 -11.63 -2.54 11.71
CA LEU A 58 -10.67 -3.63 11.92
C LEU A 58 -9.42 -3.51 11.07
N GLN A 59 -9.42 -2.71 9.99
CA GLN A 59 -8.24 -2.55 9.15
C GLN A 59 -7.47 -1.28 9.55
N PRO A 60 -6.25 -1.43 10.09
CA PRO A 60 -5.38 -0.29 10.41
C PRO A 60 -5.16 0.68 9.24
N PRO A 61 -5.05 0.23 7.97
CA PRO A 61 -5.01 1.11 6.81
C PRO A 61 -6.12 2.17 6.80
N ASP A 62 -7.36 1.74 6.88
CA ASP A 62 -8.54 2.61 6.85
C ASP A 62 -8.77 3.35 8.18
N ALA A 63 -8.29 2.79 9.29
CA ALA A 63 -8.38 3.40 10.62
C ALA A 63 -7.44 4.62 10.82
N GLY A 64 -6.56 4.95 9.85
CA GLY A 64 -5.83 6.21 9.90
C GLY A 64 -4.50 6.24 9.16
N VAL A 65 -3.93 5.09 8.79
CA VAL A 65 -2.65 5.06 8.05
C VAL A 65 -2.82 5.71 6.68
N ILE A 66 -3.89 5.38 5.95
CA ILE A 66 -4.19 5.99 4.64
C ILE A 66 -4.41 7.49 4.77
N ALA A 67 -5.16 7.93 5.78
CA ALA A 67 -5.43 9.35 6.01
C ALA A 67 -4.14 10.12 6.31
N SER A 68 -3.28 9.58 7.18
CA SER A 68 -1.99 10.16 7.54
C SER A 68 -1.05 10.25 6.34
N PHE A 69 -1.00 9.18 5.53
CA PHE A 69 -0.21 9.18 4.30
C PHE A 69 -0.68 10.24 3.30
N LYS A 70 -1.99 10.32 3.04
CA LYS A 70 -2.59 11.34 2.15
C LYS A 70 -2.29 12.76 2.63
N ALA A 71 -2.38 13.02 3.94
CA ALA A 71 -2.03 14.31 4.51
C ALA A 71 -0.57 14.70 4.22
N LYS A 72 0.36 13.75 4.34
CA LYS A 72 1.78 14.00 4.06
C LYS A 72 2.06 14.23 2.57
N VAL A 73 1.40 13.48 1.69
CA VAL A 73 1.47 13.71 0.25
C VAL A 73 0.99 15.11 -0.11
N LYS A 74 -0.17 15.53 0.43
CA LYS A 74 -0.73 16.86 0.19
C LYS A 74 0.20 17.97 0.71
N GLN A 75 0.80 17.79 1.89
CA GLN A 75 1.80 18.73 2.41
C GLN A 75 2.98 18.90 1.44
N ARG A 76 3.51 17.79 0.90
CA ARG A 76 4.62 17.84 -0.07
C ARG A 76 4.21 18.52 -1.38
N GLN A 77 3.00 18.24 -1.89
CA GLN A 77 2.49 18.90 -3.09
C GLN A 77 2.40 20.41 -2.91
N LEU A 78 1.88 20.86 -1.75
CA LEU A 78 1.81 22.29 -1.43
C LEU A 78 3.20 22.92 -1.32
N GLN A 79 4.13 22.25 -0.63
CA GLN A 79 5.51 22.73 -0.52
C GLN A 79 6.16 22.88 -1.90
N ASN A 80 6.03 21.86 -2.75
CA ASN A 80 6.55 21.91 -4.11
C ASN A 80 5.94 23.08 -4.91
N ALA A 81 4.63 23.32 -4.80
CA ALA A 81 3.97 24.43 -5.48
C ALA A 81 4.50 25.79 -4.99
N LEU A 82 4.68 25.96 -3.68
CA LEU A 82 5.25 27.18 -3.10
C LEU A 82 6.70 27.38 -3.56
N ASP A 83 7.49 26.32 -3.63
CA ASP A 83 8.89 26.39 -4.08
C ASP A 83 8.96 26.79 -5.56
N GLN A 84 8.07 26.27 -6.43
CA GLN A 84 7.97 26.71 -7.82
C GLN A 84 7.60 28.19 -7.94
N ILE A 85 6.64 28.66 -7.12
CA ILE A 85 6.25 30.08 -7.12
C ILE A 85 7.42 30.96 -6.68
N LYS A 86 8.15 30.57 -5.63
CA LYS A 86 9.35 31.29 -5.19
C LYS A 86 10.42 31.36 -6.28
N LEU A 87 10.69 30.25 -6.97
CA LEU A 87 11.65 30.23 -8.08
C LEU A 87 11.28 31.20 -9.20
N VAL A 88 9.99 31.35 -9.50
CA VAL A 88 9.50 32.34 -10.48
C VAL A 88 9.65 33.77 -9.94
N MET A 89 9.28 34.01 -8.68
CA MET A 89 9.34 35.33 -8.05
C MET A 89 10.77 35.83 -7.81
N GLU A 90 11.73 34.94 -7.54
CA GLU A 90 13.14 35.25 -7.29
C GLU A 90 13.95 35.54 -8.57
N GLY A 91 13.30 35.61 -9.74
CA GLY A 91 13.91 36.20 -10.92
C GLY A 91 14.61 35.24 -11.87
N ARG A 92 14.09 34.02 -12.08
CA ARG A 92 14.35 33.27 -13.32
C ARG A 92 13.28 33.55 -14.38
N GLN A 93 13.24 34.81 -14.83
CA GLN A 93 12.95 35.10 -16.24
C GLN A 93 14.26 34.94 -17.03
N SER A 94 14.64 33.71 -17.34
CA SER A 94 15.62 33.45 -18.39
C SER A 94 15.13 32.25 -19.18
N GLY A 95 14.51 32.51 -20.33
CA GLY A 95 14.23 31.50 -21.36
C GLY A 95 12.78 31.00 -21.50
N LEU A 96 11.77 31.87 -21.37
CA LEU A 96 10.40 31.53 -21.80
C LEU A 96 10.03 32.08 -23.21
N TYR A 97 11.02 32.53 -23.98
CA TYR A 97 10.89 32.79 -25.42
C TYR A 97 12.25 32.59 -26.13
N GLU A 98 12.68 31.34 -26.30
CA GLU A 98 13.43 30.87 -27.49
C GLU A 98 12.97 29.45 -27.83
#